data_AF-A0A7W6JS10-F1
#
_entry.id   AF-A0A7W6JS10-F1
#
_cell.length_a   1.000
_cell.length_b   1.000
_cell.length_c   1.000
_cell.angle_alpha   90.00
_cell.angle_beta   90.00
_cell.angle_gamma   90.00
#
_symmetry.space_group_name_H-M   'P 1'
#
loop_
_entity.id
_entity.type
_entity.pdbx_description
1 polymer ?
#
loop_
_entity_poly.entity_id
_entity_poly.type
_entity_poly.pdbx_seq_one_letter_code
_entity_poly.pdbx_strand_id
1 'polypeptide(L)'
;MILLLATGCGATAPQVKVADILAQCDAYKGKPVQAMGYLGQCTVIEGCSLAAHKAGWIAFGRAWTTYQELSQRPELHDTAKASERVMKFMPLGFKPQDEAGYAFVHKAESLQNSYVVMTGTISKDGCTGVADAEHSYGIQPTDIRAWTESEGAPATSSRR
;
A
#
# COMPACT_ATOMS: atom_id res chain seq x y z
N MET A 1 22.73 -41.79 -17.55
CA MET A 1 21.64 -40.96 -18.08
C MET A 1 20.84 -40.46 -16.88
N ILE A 2 21.24 -39.33 -16.31
CA ILE A 2 20.62 -38.75 -15.11
C ILE A 2 19.56 -37.76 -15.60
N LEU A 3 18.30 -38.05 -15.31
CA LEU A 3 17.19 -37.12 -15.53
C LEU A 3 17.36 -35.92 -14.60
N LEU A 4 17.74 -34.77 -15.17
CA LEU A 4 17.57 -33.46 -14.56
C LEU A 4 16.07 -33.12 -14.59
N LEU A 5 15.40 -33.28 -13.46
CA LEU A 5 14.07 -32.71 -13.23
C LEU A 5 14.23 -31.19 -13.15
N ALA A 6 13.80 -30.51 -14.21
CA ALA A 6 13.62 -29.07 -14.24
C ALA A 6 12.65 -28.67 -13.12
N THR A 7 13.16 -27.98 -12.10
CA THR A 7 12.32 -27.34 -11.08
C THR A 7 11.60 -26.16 -11.72
N GLY A 8 10.34 -26.39 -12.08
CA GLY A 8 9.20 -25.48 -12.03
C GLY A 8 9.38 -24.02 -12.43
N CYS A 9 8.73 -23.64 -13.52
CA CYS A 9 8.36 -22.27 -13.87
C CYS A 9 7.88 -21.46 -12.66
N GLY A 10 8.34 -20.21 -12.57
CA GLY A 10 8.09 -19.29 -11.45
C GLY A 10 6.63 -19.23 -11.03
N ALA A 11 6.36 -19.66 -9.79
CA ALA A 11 5.06 -19.49 -9.17
C ALA A 11 4.75 -17.99 -9.07
N THR A 12 3.68 -17.56 -9.73
CA THR A 12 3.14 -16.22 -9.62
C THR A 12 2.89 -15.87 -8.15
N ALA A 13 3.36 -14.70 -7.70
CA ALA A 13 3.20 -14.26 -6.31
C ALA A 13 1.73 -14.34 -5.87
N PRO A 14 1.44 -14.72 -4.61
CA PRO A 14 0.07 -14.87 -4.14
C PRO A 14 -0.69 -13.54 -4.17
N GLN A 15 -1.95 -13.59 -4.60
CA GLN A 15 -2.86 -12.47 -4.46
C GLN A 15 -3.36 -12.38 -3.02
N VAL A 16 -3.16 -11.21 -2.41
CA VAL A 16 -3.48 -10.97 -0.99
C VAL A 16 -4.16 -9.62 -0.86
N LYS A 17 -5.25 -9.53 -0.08
CA LYS A 17 -5.87 -8.24 0.19
C LYS A 17 -4.96 -7.42 1.10
N VAL A 18 -4.86 -6.11 0.86
CA VAL A 18 -4.08 -5.22 1.71
C VAL A 18 -4.52 -5.26 3.17
N ALA A 19 -5.81 -5.45 3.43
CA ALA A 19 -6.31 -5.64 4.80
C ALA A 19 -5.62 -6.81 5.53
N ASP A 20 -5.38 -7.93 4.84
CA ASP A 20 -4.74 -9.11 5.42
C ASP A 20 -3.24 -8.87 5.64
N ILE A 21 -2.58 -8.16 4.71
CA ILE A 21 -1.17 -7.76 4.85
C ILE A 21 -0.99 -6.87 6.08
N LEU A 22 -1.84 -5.86 6.24
CA LEU A 22 -1.77 -4.92 7.37
C LEU A 22 -2.11 -5.59 8.72
N ALA A 23 -3.06 -6.53 8.73
CA ALA A 23 -3.44 -7.26 9.93
C ALA A 23 -2.40 -8.33 10.35
N GLN A 24 -1.64 -8.87 9.40
CA GLN A 24 -0.68 -9.97 9.61
C GLN A 24 0.71 -9.61 9.10
N CYS A 25 1.16 -8.38 9.38
CA CYS A 25 2.38 -7.79 8.83
C CYS A 25 3.60 -8.73 8.86
N ASP A 26 3.91 -9.31 10.02
CA ASP A 26 5.10 -10.16 10.18
C ASP A 26 5.06 -11.41 9.30
N ALA A 27 3.86 -11.91 8.98
CA ALA A 27 3.71 -13.05 8.10
C ALA A 27 4.07 -12.74 6.63
N TYR A 28 4.09 -11.46 6.24
CA TYR A 28 4.34 -11.03 4.86
C TYR A 28 5.69 -10.35 4.64
N LYS A 29 6.37 -9.87 5.69
CA LYS A 29 7.70 -9.23 5.58
C LYS A 29 8.67 -10.05 4.72
N GLY A 30 9.25 -9.40 3.72
CA GLY A 30 10.22 -9.98 2.78
C GLY A 30 9.62 -10.95 1.76
N LYS A 31 8.29 -11.12 1.69
CA LYS A 31 7.63 -12.03 0.75
C LYS A 31 7.09 -11.30 -0.47
N PRO A 32 7.15 -11.94 -1.66
CA PRO A 32 6.49 -11.43 -2.84
C PRO A 32 4.97 -11.56 -2.71
N VAL A 33 4.24 -10.54 -3.15
CA VAL A 33 2.77 -10.49 -3.14
C VAL A 33 2.24 -9.79 -4.38
N GLN A 34 0.99 -10.08 -4.70
CA GLN A 34 0.10 -9.25 -5.50
C GLN A 34 -0.93 -8.62 -4.55
N ALA A 35 -0.63 -7.42 -4.05
CA ALA A 35 -1.44 -6.72 -3.07
C ALA A 35 -2.67 -6.08 -3.72
N MET A 36 -3.86 -6.51 -3.32
CA MET A 36 -5.14 -6.02 -3.84
C MET A 36 -5.73 -4.97 -2.90
N GLY A 37 -6.02 -3.78 -3.42
CA GLY A 37 -6.50 -2.68 -2.61
C GLY A 37 -6.97 -1.48 -3.42
N TYR A 38 -7.30 -0.40 -2.72
CA TYR A 38 -7.67 0.88 -3.29
C TYR A 38 -6.45 1.80 -3.35
N LEU A 39 -6.02 2.19 -4.55
CA LEU A 39 -4.95 3.14 -4.73
C LEU A 39 -5.49 4.53 -4.40
N GLY A 40 -5.02 5.09 -3.28
CA GLY A 40 -5.28 6.45 -2.85
C GLY A 40 -4.44 7.44 -3.64
N GLN A 41 -3.70 8.29 -2.94
CA GLN A 41 -2.72 9.18 -3.57
C GLN A 41 -1.54 8.39 -4.12
N CYS A 42 -1.07 8.76 -5.30
CA CYS A 42 0.09 8.17 -5.95
C CYS A 42 0.73 9.24 -6.84
N THR A 43 1.79 9.88 -6.33
CA THR A 43 2.54 10.91 -7.06
C THR A 43 4.03 10.77 -6.80
N VAL A 44 4.84 11.36 -7.68
CA VAL A 44 6.31 11.34 -7.57
C VAL A 44 6.82 11.88 -6.22
N ILE A 45 6.10 12.86 -5.65
CA ILE A 45 6.48 13.57 -4.42
C ILE A 45 6.05 12.78 -3.18
N GLU A 46 4.79 12.33 -3.16
CA GLU A 46 4.16 11.73 -1.97
C GLU A 46 4.31 10.21 -1.95
N GLY A 47 4.74 9.61 -3.06
CA GLY A 47 4.68 8.17 -3.23
C GLY A 47 3.24 7.68 -3.42
N CYS A 48 3.05 6.38 -3.31
CA CYS A 48 1.78 5.69 -3.54
C CYS A 48 1.28 5.04 -2.26
N SER A 49 0.00 5.26 -1.96
CA SER A 49 -0.70 4.72 -0.80
C SER A 49 -1.77 3.73 -1.24
N LEU A 50 -1.60 2.47 -0.87
CA LEU A 50 -2.57 1.42 -1.16
C LEU A 50 -3.36 1.10 0.11
N ALA A 51 -4.62 1.52 0.16
CA ALA A 51 -5.53 1.28 1.28
C ALA A 51 -6.31 -0.04 1.08
N ALA A 52 -6.85 -0.59 2.17
CA ALA A 52 -7.72 -1.76 2.09
C ALA A 52 -8.98 -1.53 1.23
N HIS A 53 -9.56 -0.32 1.31
CA HIS A 53 -10.74 0.09 0.55
C HIS A 53 -10.88 1.62 0.50
N LYS A 54 -11.72 2.13 -0.41
CA LYS A 54 -11.96 3.57 -0.59
C LYS A 54 -12.33 4.31 0.71
N ALA A 55 -13.23 3.73 1.52
CA ALA A 55 -13.61 4.36 2.79
C ALA A 55 -12.45 4.47 3.80
N GLY A 56 -11.49 3.52 3.78
CA GLY A 56 -10.31 3.53 4.62
C GLY A 56 -9.34 4.62 4.21
N TRP A 57 -9.16 4.81 2.89
CA TRP A 57 -8.40 5.95 2.34
C TRP A 57 -8.98 7.30 2.77
N ILE A 58 -10.30 7.48 2.68
CA ILE A 58 -10.97 8.71 3.13
C ILE A 58 -10.77 8.93 4.63
N ALA A 59 -10.88 7.87 5.44
CA ALA A 59 -10.68 7.93 6.88
C ALA A 59 -9.22 8.27 7.24
N PHE A 60 -8.26 7.69 6.53
CA PHE A 60 -6.84 8.01 6.66
C PHE A 60 -6.57 9.49 6.39
N GLY A 61 -7.04 10.02 5.25
CA GLY A 61 -6.85 11.42 4.91
C GLY A 61 -7.37 12.38 5.98
N ARG A 62 -8.57 12.11 6.54
CA ARG A 62 -9.12 12.90 7.65
C ARG A 62 -8.27 12.78 8.92
N ALA A 63 -7.87 11.57 9.30
CA ALA A 63 -7.04 11.35 10.48
C ALA A 63 -5.67 12.04 10.34
N TRP A 64 -5.07 11.98 9.15
CA TRP A 64 -3.79 12.61 8.84
C TRP A 64 -3.86 14.14 8.93
N THR A 65 -4.90 14.75 8.36
CA THR A 65 -5.12 16.20 8.48
C THR A 65 -5.24 16.63 9.95
N THR A 66 -6.07 15.95 10.74
CA THR A 66 -6.20 16.24 12.18
C THR A 66 -4.88 16.05 12.93
N TYR A 67 -4.12 15.00 12.62
CA TYR A 67 -2.81 14.77 13.23
C TYR A 67 -1.83 15.90 12.92
N GLN A 68 -1.76 16.36 11.67
CA GLN A 68 -0.88 17.47 11.28
C GLN A 68 -1.26 18.79 11.98
N GLU A 69 -2.55 19.12 12.03
CA GLU A 69 -3.04 20.32 12.71
C GLU A 69 -2.67 20.34 14.21
N LEU A 70 -2.82 19.20 14.88
CA LEU A 70 -2.48 19.05 16.30
C LEU A 70 -0.97 18.99 16.54
N SER A 71 -0.20 18.39 15.62
CA SER A 71 1.26 18.30 15.76
C SER A 71 1.95 19.67 15.66
N GLN A 72 1.31 20.64 14.99
CA GLN A 72 1.74 22.04 14.96
C GLN A 72 1.37 22.82 16.23
N ARG A 73 0.59 22.21 17.13
CA ARG A 73 0.10 22.80 18.39
C ARG A 73 0.37 21.84 19.56
N PRO A 74 1.65 21.59 19.89
CA PRO A 74 2.04 20.57 20.87
C PRO A 74 1.51 20.81 22.29
N GLU A 75 1.04 22.03 22.59
CA GLU A 75 0.29 22.37 23.81
C GLU A 75 -1.08 21.69 23.92
N LEU A 76 -1.60 21.13 22.82
CA LEU A 76 -2.84 20.36 22.80
C LEU A 76 -2.55 18.88 23.07
N HIS A 77 -3.05 18.37 24.20
CA HIS A 77 -2.83 16.99 24.71
C HIS A 77 -3.41 15.84 23.85
N ASP A 78 -3.81 16.06 22.59
CA ASP A 78 -4.52 15.06 21.78
C ASP A 78 -3.72 14.52 20.57
N THR A 79 -2.43 14.91 20.42
CA THR A 79 -1.56 14.41 19.34
C THR A 79 -1.38 12.89 19.38
N ALA A 80 -1.29 12.30 20.57
CA ALA A 80 -1.21 10.85 20.75
C ALA A 80 -2.45 10.13 20.21
N LYS A 81 -3.67 10.60 20.55
CA LYS A 81 -4.91 9.99 20.04
C LYS A 81 -5.10 10.23 18.54
N ALA A 82 -4.65 11.37 18.03
CA ALA A 82 -4.66 11.63 16.60
C ALA A 82 -3.71 10.68 15.86
N SER A 83 -2.53 10.41 16.42
CA SER A 83 -1.59 9.41 15.90
C SER A 83 -2.19 8.00 15.89
N GLU A 84 -2.85 7.58 16.99
CA GLU A 84 -3.57 6.29 17.04
C GLU A 84 -4.65 6.18 15.96
N ARG A 85 -5.37 7.27 15.68
CA ARG A 85 -6.37 7.31 14.59
C ARG A 85 -5.74 7.19 13.21
N VAL A 86 -4.59 7.82 12.97
CA VAL A 86 -3.83 7.64 11.73
C VAL A 86 -3.45 6.16 11.57
N MET A 87 -2.91 5.55 12.63
CA MET A 87 -2.49 4.16 12.60
C MET A 87 -3.60 3.18 12.27
N LYS A 88 -4.81 3.42 12.78
CA LYS A 88 -5.98 2.60 12.50
C LYS A 88 -6.32 2.50 11.00
N PHE A 89 -5.98 3.51 10.21
CA PHE A 89 -6.31 3.59 8.79
C PHE A 89 -5.08 3.59 7.88
N MET A 90 -3.90 3.31 8.44
CA MET A 90 -2.63 3.40 7.71
C MET A 90 -2.66 2.54 6.44
N PRO A 91 -2.41 3.13 5.25
CA PRO A 91 -2.29 2.36 4.01
C PRO A 91 -0.93 1.67 3.92
N LEU A 92 -0.83 0.71 3.00
CA LEU A 92 0.46 0.17 2.58
C LEU A 92 1.15 1.20 1.67
N GLY A 93 2.25 1.79 2.13
CA GLY A 93 2.96 2.84 1.40
C GLY A 93 4.09 2.35 0.50
N PHE A 94 4.42 3.13 -0.52
CA PHE A 94 5.63 3.05 -1.31
C PHE A 94 6.11 4.47 -1.66
N LYS A 95 7.40 4.76 -1.54
CA LYS A 95 8.00 6.01 -2.04
C LYS A 95 9.18 5.70 -2.95
N PRO A 96 9.25 6.29 -4.14
CA PRO A 96 10.34 6.04 -5.07
C PRO A 96 11.66 6.61 -4.52
N GLN A 97 12.74 5.84 -4.63
CA GLN A 97 14.10 6.23 -4.23
C GLN A 97 15.07 6.26 -5.41
N ASP A 98 14.69 5.68 -6.54
CA ASP A 98 15.50 5.53 -7.76
C ASP A 98 14.63 5.67 -9.02
N GLU A 99 15.27 5.64 -10.19
CA GLU A 99 14.60 5.78 -11.49
C GLU A 99 13.53 4.72 -11.73
N ALA A 100 13.75 3.48 -11.27
CA ALA A 100 12.78 2.40 -11.41
C ALA A 100 11.53 2.67 -10.58
N GLY A 101 11.70 3.17 -9.36
CA GLY A 101 10.61 3.61 -8.51
C GLY A 101 9.84 4.78 -9.12
N TYR A 102 10.53 5.78 -9.67
CA TYR A 102 9.87 6.91 -10.34
C TYR A 102 9.06 6.45 -11.56
N ALA A 103 9.62 5.55 -12.38
CA ALA A 103 8.91 4.97 -13.51
C ALA A 103 7.66 4.18 -13.07
N PHE A 104 7.74 3.45 -11.96
CA PHE A 104 6.58 2.79 -11.36
C PHE A 104 5.49 3.80 -10.98
N VAL A 105 5.85 4.89 -10.29
CA VAL A 105 4.88 5.90 -9.85
C VAL A 105 4.17 6.54 -11.05
N HIS A 106 4.91 6.91 -12.11
CA HIS A 106 4.31 7.47 -13.32
C HIS A 106 3.32 6.51 -14.00
N LYS A 107 3.61 5.21 -13.99
CA LYS A 107 2.66 4.19 -14.46
C LYS A 107 1.41 4.16 -13.57
N ALA A 108 1.61 4.16 -12.25
CA ALA A 108 0.57 4.03 -11.24
C ALA A 108 -0.35 5.26 -11.12
N GLU A 109 0.15 6.46 -11.44
CA GLU A 109 -0.60 7.74 -11.41
C GLU A 109 -1.91 7.67 -12.19
N SER A 110 -1.92 6.99 -13.36
CA SER A 110 -3.12 6.83 -14.17
C SER A 110 -4.23 6.01 -13.50
N LEU A 111 -3.86 5.15 -12.54
CA LEU A 111 -4.73 4.27 -11.77
C LEU A 111 -5.12 4.89 -10.41
N GLN A 112 -4.71 6.13 -10.13
CA GLN A 112 -5.05 6.80 -8.87
C GLN A 112 -6.58 6.81 -8.64
N ASN A 113 -7.00 6.66 -7.38
CA ASN A 113 -8.39 6.60 -6.95
C ASN A 113 -9.19 5.40 -7.49
N SER A 114 -8.53 4.29 -7.81
CA SER A 114 -9.15 3.06 -8.31
C SER A 114 -8.71 1.82 -7.53
N TYR A 115 -9.40 0.69 -7.74
CA TYR A 115 -8.97 -0.60 -7.21
C TYR A 115 -7.89 -1.21 -8.12
N VAL A 116 -6.81 -1.65 -7.51
CA VAL A 116 -5.61 -2.13 -8.21
C VAL A 116 -5.07 -3.41 -7.59
N VAL A 117 -4.28 -4.12 -8.40
CA VAL A 117 -3.35 -5.14 -7.94
C VAL A 117 -1.95 -4.57 -8.08
N MET A 118 -1.24 -4.44 -6.96
CA MET A 118 0.15 -3.99 -6.89
C MET A 118 1.06 -5.18 -6.62
N THR A 119 1.87 -5.56 -7.59
CA THR A 119 2.85 -6.63 -7.46
C THR A 119 4.13 -6.08 -6.87
N GLY A 120 4.69 -6.76 -5.87
CA GLY A 120 5.93 -6.34 -5.24
C GLY A 120 6.37 -7.26 -4.11
N THR A 121 7.38 -6.83 -3.37
CA THR A 121 7.84 -7.49 -2.15
C THR A 121 7.49 -6.62 -0.95
N ILE A 122 6.87 -7.18 0.09
CA ILE A 122 6.67 -6.45 1.34
C ILE A 122 8.03 -6.18 1.97
N SER A 123 8.31 -4.92 2.29
CA SER A 123 9.60 -4.52 2.85
C SER A 123 9.86 -5.28 4.16
N LYS A 124 11.10 -5.72 4.38
CA LYS A 124 11.51 -6.37 5.65
C LYS A 124 11.40 -5.41 6.83
N ASP A 125 11.66 -4.14 6.58
CA ASP A 125 11.65 -3.06 7.56
C ASP A 125 10.36 -2.22 7.48
N GLY A 126 9.42 -2.63 6.62
CA GLY A 126 8.16 -1.92 6.42
C GLY A 126 7.03 -2.38 7.32
N CYS A 127 5.87 -1.73 7.17
CA CYS A 127 4.65 -2.06 7.90
C CYS A 127 4.85 -2.04 9.44
N THR A 128 5.63 -1.08 9.93
CA THR A 128 6.12 -1.05 11.32
C THR A 128 5.06 -0.72 12.37
N GLY A 129 3.86 -0.31 11.95
CA GLY A 129 2.84 0.15 12.89
C GLY A 129 3.18 1.53 13.51
N VAL A 130 4.15 2.26 12.96
CA VAL A 130 4.54 3.60 13.42
C VAL A 130 4.02 4.66 12.46
N ALA A 131 3.39 5.71 13.00
CA ALA A 131 2.85 6.83 12.23
C ALA A 131 3.95 7.84 11.93
N ASP A 132 4.89 7.48 11.07
CA ASP A 132 5.81 8.45 10.50
C ASP A 132 5.93 8.28 8.98
N ALA A 133 6.34 9.38 8.34
CA ALA A 133 6.43 9.47 6.90
C ALA A 133 7.56 8.59 6.32
N GLU A 134 8.46 8.06 7.15
CA GLU A 134 9.65 7.32 6.73
C GLU A 134 9.47 5.79 6.84
N HIS A 135 8.60 5.30 7.72
CA HIS A 135 8.36 3.88 7.98
C HIS A 135 6.98 3.40 7.49
N SER A 136 6.15 4.31 6.95
CA SER A 136 4.90 3.97 6.25
C SER A 136 5.13 3.14 4.97
N TYR A 137 6.38 3.01 4.50
CA TYR A 137 6.74 2.21 3.33
C TYR A 137 6.62 0.72 3.64
N GLY A 138 5.60 0.08 3.07
CA GLY A 138 5.30 -1.32 3.31
C GLY A 138 5.59 -2.23 2.13
N ILE A 139 5.75 -1.70 0.91
CA ILE A 139 5.97 -2.50 -0.30
C ILE A 139 7.03 -1.90 -1.20
N GLN A 140 7.83 -2.77 -1.82
CA GLN A 140 8.72 -2.49 -2.95
C GLN A 140 8.03 -3.01 -4.21
N PRO A 141 7.26 -2.17 -4.90
CA PRO A 141 6.46 -2.61 -6.03
C PRO A 141 7.29 -2.69 -7.30
N THR A 142 6.94 -3.66 -8.14
CA THR A 142 7.55 -3.88 -9.46
C THR A 142 6.53 -3.71 -10.57
N ASP A 143 5.24 -3.90 -10.27
CA ASP A 143 4.19 -3.79 -11.27
C ASP A 143 2.85 -3.39 -10.64
N ILE A 144 1.96 -2.81 -11.45
CA ILE A 144 0.63 -2.40 -11.05
C ILE A 144 -0.34 -2.50 -12.23
N ARG A 145 -1.57 -2.91 -11.93
CA ARG A 145 -2.68 -2.95 -12.88
C ARG A 145 -4.01 -2.70 -12.17
N ALA A 146 -5.04 -2.38 -12.94
CA ALA A 146 -6.41 -2.37 -12.42
C ALA A 146 -6.82 -3.75 -11.88
N TRP A 147 -7.54 -3.76 -10.76
CA TRP A 147 -8.21 -4.94 -10.22
C TRP A 147 -9.65 -4.93 -10.74
N THR A 148 -10.03 -5.96 -11.49
CA THR A 148 -11.34 -5.99 -12.15
C THR A 148 -12.41 -6.64 -11.27
N GLU A 149 -13.68 -6.35 -11.56
CA GLU A 149 -14.81 -6.97 -10.86
C GLU A 149 -14.85 -8.50 -11.07
N SER A 150 -14.43 -8.97 -12.24
CA SER A 150 -14.30 -10.42 -12.52
C SER A 150 -13.23 -11.11 -11.66
N GLU A 151 -12.31 -10.33 -11.09
CA GLU A 151 -11.29 -10.78 -10.14
C GLU A 151 -11.70 -10.52 -8.68
N GLY A 152 -12.91 -10.04 -8.43
CA GLY A 152 -13.44 -9.77 -7.10
C GLY A 152 -13.24 -8.34 -6.58
N ALA A 153 -12.87 -7.38 -7.43
CA ALA A 153 -12.83 -5.97 -7.04
C ALA A 153 -14.22 -5.49 -6.59
N PRO A 154 -14.34 -4.62 -5.56
CA PRO A 154 -15.62 -4.08 -5.14
C PRO A 154 -16.34 -3.34 -6.28
N ALA A 155 -17.63 -3.64 -6.47
CA ALA A 155 -18.49 -3.04 -7.49
C ALA A 155 -18.70 -1.53 -7.28
N THR A 156 -17.68 -0.76 -7.65
CA THR A 156 -17.64 0.71 -7.75
C THR A 156 -16.57 1.15 -8.77
N SER A 157 -15.96 0.20 -9.49
CA SER A 157 -14.86 0.42 -10.45
C SER A 157 -15.29 1.11 -11.75
N SER A 158 -16.57 1.14 -12.08
CA SER A 158 -17.09 1.73 -13.31
C SER A 158 -18.02 2.91 -13.04
N ARG A 159 -17.45 4.11 -12.87
CA ARG A 159 -18.08 5.39 -13.23
C ARG A 159 -17.00 6.48 -13.17
N ARG A 160 -16.20 6.57 -14.23
CA ARG A 160 -15.75 7.87 -14.74
C ARG A 160 -16.77 8.31 -15.78
#